data_AF-A0A1M3CEJ3-F1
#
_entry.id   AF-A0A1M3CEJ3-F1
#
_cell.length_a   1.000
_cell.length_b   1.000
_cell.length_c   1.000
_cell.angle_alpha   90.00
_cell.angle_beta   90.00
_cell.angle_gamma   90.00
#
_symmetry.space_group_name_H-M   'P 1'
#
loop_
_entity.id
_entity.type
_entity.pdbx_description
1 polymer ?
#
loop_
_entity_poly.entity_id
_entity_poly.type
_entity_poly.pdbx_seq_one_letter_code
_entity_poly.pdbx_strand_id
1 'polypeptide(L)'
;MTLDGFDAIANAWSPIMRSYGYRTSLQAVFCHSRPQVTFKRVPSPHAPLPPASGRGRCELADLLVVIDHTDPSTSVKDRRAVLIQAKLLHSGSIKPARKEWIQHELLAWRPGFDFVDSCYTKKTRDLDASPVVGNPANTAEYGGIDLRVTPPVWNQWLTSQVAPCFTSQADFGPFLAGMVVGRLQYGREAIDGGVDDWSLTVDELLRVTGANPIVQRASKVLRGTSHVVGFIIDTAPHTPWWRGELRSTGGV
;
A
#
# COMPACT_ATOMS: atom_id res chain seq x y z
N MET A 1 9.16 4.20 -18.78
CA MET A 1 8.26 3.89 -17.65
C MET A 1 8.36 2.39 -17.45
N THR A 2 9.19 1.98 -16.50
CA THR A 2 9.61 0.59 -16.28
C THR A 2 8.52 -0.14 -15.50
N LEU A 3 7.66 -0.87 -16.22
CA LEU A 3 6.83 -1.93 -15.64
C LEU A 3 7.72 -3.11 -15.17
N ASP A 4 8.95 -3.18 -15.69
CA ASP A 4 9.96 -4.23 -15.45
C ASP A 4 10.38 -4.39 -13.99
N GLY A 5 10.21 -3.37 -13.15
CA GLY A 5 10.62 -3.41 -11.76
C GLY A 5 9.82 -4.41 -10.92
N PHE A 6 8.53 -4.59 -11.23
CA PHE A 6 7.67 -5.49 -10.46
C PHE A 6 7.95 -6.95 -10.77
N ASP A 7 8.12 -7.28 -12.06
CA ASP A 7 8.49 -8.62 -12.50
C ASP A 7 9.88 -9.00 -11.95
N ALA A 8 10.82 -8.05 -11.90
CA ALA A 8 12.12 -8.26 -11.29
C ALA A 8 12.02 -8.57 -9.78
N ILE A 9 11.17 -7.85 -9.03
CA ILE A 9 10.90 -8.14 -7.62
C ILE A 9 10.32 -9.55 -7.47
N ALA A 10 9.30 -9.89 -8.27
CA ALA A 10 8.65 -11.18 -8.18
C ALA A 10 9.59 -12.34 -8.51
N ASN A 11 10.42 -12.19 -9.54
CA ASN A 11 11.43 -13.16 -9.93
C ASN A 11 12.53 -13.32 -8.87
N ALA A 12 12.91 -12.25 -8.18
CA ALA A 12 13.91 -12.31 -7.11
C ALA A 12 13.35 -12.92 -5.81
N TRP A 13 12.12 -12.56 -5.44
CA TRP A 13 11.56 -12.92 -4.14
C TRP A 13 10.92 -14.31 -4.12
N SER A 14 10.25 -14.71 -5.20
CA SER A 14 9.51 -15.97 -5.24
C SER A 14 10.38 -17.19 -4.90
N PRO A 15 11.63 -17.35 -5.42
CA PRO A 15 12.47 -18.49 -5.08
C PRO A 15 12.88 -18.51 -3.60
N ILE A 16 13.21 -17.34 -3.03
CA ILE A 16 13.60 -17.19 -1.62
C ILE A 16 12.43 -17.57 -0.72
N MET A 17 11.25 -17.01 -0.97
CA MET A 17 10.07 -17.26 -0.16
C MET A 17 9.64 -18.73 -0.25
N ARG A 18 9.72 -19.34 -1.44
CA ARG A 18 9.47 -20.77 -1.64
C ARG A 18 10.41 -21.67 -0.85
N SER A 19 11.70 -21.34 -0.72
CA SER A 19 12.62 -22.16 0.06
C SER A 19 12.28 -22.21 1.56
N TYR A 20 11.48 -21.27 2.04
CA TYR A 20 10.93 -21.25 3.41
C TYR A 20 9.48 -21.74 3.49
N GLY A 21 8.94 -22.34 2.42
CA GLY A 21 7.58 -22.89 2.39
C GLY A 21 6.48 -21.85 2.15
N TYR A 22 6.83 -20.60 1.85
CA TYR A 22 5.83 -19.56 1.53
C TYR A 22 5.46 -19.59 0.04
N ARG A 23 4.17 -19.42 -0.22
CA ARG A 23 3.66 -19.09 -1.55
C ARG A 23 3.34 -17.60 -1.61
N THR A 24 3.98 -16.90 -2.53
CA THR A 24 3.78 -15.46 -2.73
C THR A 24 3.01 -15.19 -4.02
N SER A 25 1.93 -14.42 -3.91
CA SER A 25 1.25 -13.79 -5.04
C SER A 25 1.54 -12.29 -4.96
N LEU A 26 2.08 -11.73 -6.03
CA LEU A 26 2.43 -10.32 -6.11
C LEU A 26 1.57 -9.70 -7.21
N GLN A 27 0.84 -8.63 -6.86
CA GLN A 27 0.06 -7.83 -7.81
C GLN A 27 0.44 -6.35 -7.67
N ALA A 28 0.59 -5.65 -8.79
CA ALA A 28 0.85 -4.22 -8.83
C ALA A 28 -0.17 -3.51 -9.70
N VAL A 29 -0.66 -2.37 -9.20
CA VAL A 29 -1.59 -1.50 -9.92
C VAL A 29 -1.02 -0.10 -9.95
N PHE A 30 -0.83 0.42 -11.17
CA PHE A 30 -0.28 1.76 -11.35
C PHE A 30 -1.36 2.83 -11.21
N CYS A 31 -1.24 3.61 -10.14
CA CYS A 31 -2.17 4.65 -9.75
C CYS A 31 -1.44 5.99 -9.91
N HIS A 32 -1.64 6.68 -11.03
CA HIS A 32 -1.14 8.05 -11.17
C HIS A 32 -2.27 9.04 -10.95
N SER A 33 -2.14 10.04 -10.10
CA SER A 33 -3.19 11.06 -9.91
C SER A 33 -4.58 10.51 -9.56
N ARG A 34 -4.71 9.26 -9.12
CA ARG A 34 -5.97 8.56 -8.81
C ARG A 34 -5.75 7.40 -7.83
N PRO A 35 -6.68 7.17 -6.88
CA PRO A 35 -7.92 7.92 -6.71
C PRO A 35 -7.68 9.31 -6.15
N GLN A 36 -8.52 10.27 -6.55
CA GLN A 36 -8.50 11.59 -5.92
C GLN A 36 -9.50 11.65 -4.78
N VAL A 37 -9.09 12.36 -3.73
CA VAL A 37 -9.90 12.61 -2.56
C VAL A 37 -10.01 14.09 -2.30
N THR A 38 -11.09 14.48 -1.62
CA THR A 38 -11.25 15.82 -1.08
C THR A 38 -11.51 15.76 0.40
N PHE A 39 -10.95 16.71 1.14
CA PHE A 39 -11.02 16.72 2.60
C PHE A 39 -11.04 18.15 3.12
N LYS A 40 -11.45 18.33 4.38
CA LYS A 40 -11.34 19.61 5.06
C LYS A 40 -9.87 19.85 5.41
N ARG A 41 -9.29 20.95 4.92
CA ARG A 41 -7.89 21.27 5.23
C ARG A 41 -7.71 21.54 6.71
N VAL A 42 -6.55 21.14 7.22
CA VAL A 42 -6.10 21.38 8.58
C VAL A 42 -5.00 22.45 8.57
N PRO A 43 -4.97 23.36 9.55
CA PRO A 43 -3.88 24.33 9.66
C PRO A 43 -2.53 23.60 9.82
N SER A 44 -1.62 23.76 8.86
CA SER A 44 -0.25 23.26 8.96
C SER A 44 0.70 24.38 9.40
N PRO A 45 1.52 24.19 10.45
CA PRO A 45 2.50 25.19 10.88
C PRO A 45 3.62 25.41 9.85
N HIS A 46 3.74 24.52 8.85
CA HIS A 46 4.83 24.52 7.87
C HIS A 46 4.41 24.96 6.47
N ALA A 47 3.11 25.20 6.25
CA ALA A 47 2.58 25.72 5.01
C ALA A 47 1.76 26.99 5.28
N PRO A 48 2.34 28.20 5.12
CA PRO A 48 1.59 29.45 5.17
C PRO A 48 0.76 29.59 3.88
N LEU A 49 -0.20 28.69 3.71
CA LEU A 49 -1.26 28.81 2.73
C LEU A 49 -2.38 29.64 3.39
N PRO A 50 -3.18 30.41 2.61
CA PRO A 50 -4.28 31.22 3.16
C PRO A 50 -5.18 30.38 4.09
N PRO A 51 -5.82 31.01 5.09
CA PRO A 51 -6.48 30.33 6.21
C PRO A 51 -7.35 29.16 5.77
N ALA A 52 -7.34 28.10 6.58
CA ALA A 52 -7.89 26.75 6.38
C ALA A 52 -9.43 26.67 6.17
N SER A 53 -10.00 27.54 5.34
CA SER A 53 -11.41 27.52 4.92
C SER A 53 -11.65 26.81 3.58
N GLY A 54 -10.58 26.37 2.91
CA GLY A 54 -10.68 25.63 1.64
C GLY A 54 -10.72 24.11 1.82
N ARG A 55 -11.40 23.41 0.90
CA ARG A 55 -11.25 21.95 0.74
C ARG A 55 -9.89 21.64 0.11
N GLY A 56 -9.19 20.64 0.64
CA GLY A 56 -8.02 20.04 0.03
C GLY A 56 -8.48 19.09 -1.07
N ARG A 57 -7.65 18.95 -2.10
CA ARG A 57 -7.85 17.95 -3.15
C ARG A 57 -6.49 17.44 -3.60
N CYS A 58 -6.28 16.15 -3.48
CA CYS A 58 -5.07 15.48 -3.95
C CYS A 58 -5.37 14.01 -4.25
N GLU A 59 -4.36 13.30 -4.75
CA GLU A 59 -4.38 11.84 -4.80
C GLU A 59 -4.35 11.25 -3.38
N LEU A 60 -4.97 10.08 -3.17
CA LEU A 60 -4.95 9.43 -1.86
C LEU A 60 -3.52 9.04 -1.46
N ALA A 61 -2.81 8.34 -2.34
CA ALA A 61 -1.39 8.00 -2.26
C ALA A 61 -0.90 7.49 -3.62
N ASP A 62 0.41 7.51 -3.86
CA ASP A 62 0.99 6.94 -5.09
C ASP A 62 0.94 5.40 -5.10
N LEU A 63 1.03 4.76 -3.91
CA LEU A 63 0.96 3.31 -3.76
C LEU A 63 0.05 2.90 -2.60
N LEU A 64 -0.67 1.80 -2.80
CA LEU A 64 -1.22 0.98 -1.73
C LEU A 64 -0.42 -0.33 -1.72
N VAL A 65 0.21 -0.66 -0.61
CA VAL A 65 0.83 -1.98 -0.40
C VAL A 65 -0.09 -2.77 0.50
N VAL A 66 -0.47 -3.97 0.07
CA VAL A 66 -1.25 -4.93 0.87
C VAL A 66 -0.52 -6.26 0.91
N ILE A 67 -0.41 -6.84 2.10
CA ILE A 67 0.14 -8.19 2.32
C ILE A 67 -0.94 -9.00 3.03
N ASP A 68 -1.40 -10.04 2.35
CA ASP A 68 -2.28 -11.04 2.92
C ASP A 68 -1.45 -12.26 3.29
N HIS A 69 -1.35 -12.53 4.59
CA HIS A 69 -0.79 -13.76 5.12
C HIS A 69 -1.94 -14.72 5.43
N THR A 70 -2.00 -15.82 4.69
CA THR A 70 -2.96 -16.90 4.93
C THR A 70 -2.19 -18.16 5.28
N ASP A 71 -2.41 -18.66 6.50
CA ASP A 71 -1.92 -19.98 6.90
C ASP A 71 -3.09 -20.99 6.83
N PRO A 72 -3.10 -21.88 5.82
CA PRO A 72 -4.18 -22.85 5.65
C PRO A 72 -4.22 -23.90 6.77
N SER A 73 -3.13 -24.08 7.53
CA SER A 73 -3.07 -25.05 8.63
C SER A 73 -3.71 -24.54 9.91
N THR A 74 -3.68 -23.22 10.14
CA THR A 74 -4.20 -22.58 11.35
C THR A 74 -5.47 -21.75 11.10
N SER A 75 -5.92 -21.64 9.85
CA SER A 75 -6.99 -20.72 9.42
C SER A 75 -6.71 -19.25 9.73
N VAL A 76 -5.46 -18.91 10.06
CA VAL A 76 -5.06 -17.51 10.31
C VAL A 76 -5.08 -16.75 9.00
N LYS A 77 -5.75 -15.61 9.03
CA LYS A 77 -5.72 -14.57 8.00
C LYS A 77 -5.28 -13.27 8.65
N ASP A 78 -4.06 -12.82 8.34
CA ASP A 78 -3.56 -11.50 8.72
C ASP A 78 -3.42 -10.67 7.45
N ARG A 79 -3.99 -9.46 7.44
CA ARG A 79 -3.82 -8.50 6.35
C ARG A 79 -3.17 -7.25 6.91
N ARG A 80 -2.08 -6.83 6.28
CA ARG A 80 -1.39 -5.56 6.54
C ARG A 80 -1.47 -4.68 5.31
N ALA A 81 -1.80 -3.42 5.50
CA ALA A 81 -1.86 -2.46 4.42
C ALA A 81 -1.21 -1.12 4.81
N VAL A 82 -0.69 -0.40 3.83
CA VAL A 82 -0.17 0.96 4.01
C VAL A 82 -0.34 1.78 2.73
N LEU A 83 -0.71 3.05 2.90
CA LEU A 83 -0.70 4.05 1.84
C LEU A 83 0.68 4.71 1.80
N ILE A 84 1.32 4.77 0.63
CA ILE A 84 2.65 5.37 0.49
C ILE A 84 2.63 6.47 -0.56
N GLN A 85 3.05 7.68 -0.18
CA GLN A 85 3.37 8.75 -1.13
C GLN A 85 4.85 8.70 -1.50
N ALA A 86 5.17 8.41 -2.75
CA ALA A 86 6.55 8.39 -3.24
C ALA A 86 7.05 9.81 -3.55
N LYS A 87 8.27 10.13 -3.11
CA LYS A 87 8.94 11.40 -3.37
C LYS A 87 10.43 11.21 -3.66
N LEU A 88 10.91 11.93 -4.67
CA LEU A 88 12.35 12.04 -4.92
C LEU A 88 12.99 12.89 -3.83
N LEU A 89 14.09 12.41 -3.27
CA LEU A 89 14.84 13.14 -2.26
C LEU A 89 15.58 14.33 -2.87
N HIS A 90 15.53 15.47 -2.17
CA HIS A 90 16.32 16.66 -2.48
C HIS A 90 17.36 16.87 -1.39
N SER A 91 18.63 16.63 -1.72
CA SER A 91 19.73 16.66 -0.74
C SER A 91 19.54 15.65 0.40
N GLY A 92 19.04 14.46 0.09
CA GLY A 92 18.90 13.35 1.04
C GLY A 92 17.64 13.40 1.92
N SER A 93 16.75 14.36 1.69
CA SER A 93 15.51 14.48 2.46
C SER A 93 14.30 14.82 1.60
N ILE A 94 13.11 14.52 2.12
CA ILE A 94 11.84 14.92 1.53
C ILE A 94 11.65 16.41 1.79
N LYS A 95 11.44 17.18 0.72
CA LYS A 95 11.21 18.63 0.79
C LYS A 95 9.96 18.98 -0.01
N PRO A 96 8.75 18.94 0.60
CA PRO A 96 7.52 19.22 -0.11
C PRO A 96 7.48 20.68 -0.57
N ALA A 97 7.14 20.89 -1.84
CA ALA A 97 6.80 22.20 -2.37
C ALA A 97 5.38 22.63 -1.92
N ARG A 98 5.04 23.91 -2.08
CA ARG A 98 3.78 24.52 -1.58
C ARG A 98 2.52 23.65 -1.73
N LYS A 99 2.24 23.14 -2.95
CA LYS A 99 1.05 22.33 -3.20
C LYS A 99 1.16 20.91 -2.65
N GLU A 100 2.37 20.41 -2.46
CA GLU A 100 2.62 19.07 -1.91
C GLU A 100 2.37 19.00 -0.41
N TRP A 101 2.35 20.15 0.28
CA TRP A 101 1.90 20.21 1.67
C TRP A 101 0.44 19.78 1.84
N ILE A 102 -0.40 19.89 0.81
CA ILE A 102 -1.77 19.34 0.83
C ILE A 102 -1.73 17.81 0.97
N GLN A 103 -0.80 17.13 0.29
CA GLN A 103 -0.62 15.68 0.44
C GLN A 103 -0.16 15.34 1.86
N HIS A 104 0.75 16.14 2.44
CA HIS A 104 1.20 15.96 3.81
C HIS A 104 0.07 16.18 4.83
N GLU A 105 -0.80 17.18 4.62
CA GLU A 105 -2.00 17.38 5.45
C GLU A 105 -2.88 16.12 5.49
N LEU A 106 -3.15 15.52 4.32
CA LEU A 106 -3.93 14.29 4.23
C LEU A 106 -3.27 13.13 4.99
N LEU A 107 -1.98 12.88 4.80
CA LEU A 107 -1.32 11.70 5.38
C LEU A 107 -0.98 11.85 6.87
N ALA A 108 -0.61 13.06 7.32
CA ALA A 108 -0.20 13.30 8.71
C ALA A 108 -1.38 13.50 9.67
N TRP A 109 -2.45 14.15 9.22
CA TRP A 109 -3.64 14.38 10.05
C TRP A 109 -4.79 13.42 9.77
N ARG A 110 -4.76 12.71 8.63
CA ARG A 110 -5.82 11.78 8.20
C ARG A 110 -7.24 12.32 8.42
N PRO A 111 -7.52 13.58 8.00
CA PRO A 111 -8.87 14.11 8.14
C PRO A 111 -9.85 13.26 7.33
N GLY A 112 -11.11 13.24 7.77
CA GLY A 112 -12.18 12.61 7.00
C GLY A 112 -12.21 13.12 5.56
N PHE A 113 -12.33 12.21 4.59
CA PHE A 113 -12.26 12.51 3.17
C PHE A 113 -13.34 11.84 2.34
N ASP A 114 -13.67 12.45 1.22
CA ASP A 114 -14.58 11.90 0.20
C ASP A 114 -13.79 11.57 -1.06
N PHE A 115 -14.03 10.39 -1.64
CA PHE A 115 -13.55 10.10 -2.98
C PHE A 115 -14.21 11.01 -4.01
N VAL A 116 -13.40 11.55 -4.93
CA VAL A 116 -13.88 12.37 -6.04
C VAL A 116 -14.41 11.49 -7.18
N ASP A 117 -13.71 10.38 -7.44
CA ASP A 117 -14.06 9.47 -8.53
C ASP A 117 -15.34 8.69 -8.17
N SER A 118 -16.35 8.72 -9.06
CA SER A 118 -17.69 8.18 -8.78
C SER A 118 -17.77 6.65 -8.71
N CYS A 119 -16.70 5.95 -9.03
CA CYS A 119 -16.60 4.49 -8.91
C CYS A 119 -16.36 4.02 -7.46
N TYR A 120 -16.02 4.94 -6.56
CA TYR A 120 -15.93 4.70 -5.13
C TYR A 120 -17.25 5.03 -4.43
N THR A 121 -17.44 4.44 -3.26
CA THR A 121 -18.57 4.69 -2.38
C THR A 121 -18.56 6.15 -1.95
N LYS A 122 -19.71 6.83 -2.04
CA LYS A 122 -19.87 8.25 -1.68
C LYS A 122 -19.85 8.53 -0.16
N LYS A 123 -19.54 7.52 0.65
CA LYS A 123 -19.43 7.64 2.10
C LYS A 123 -18.11 8.33 2.42
N THR A 124 -18.16 9.38 3.25
CA THR A 124 -16.96 9.97 3.83
C THR A 124 -16.19 8.91 4.62
N ARG A 125 -14.89 8.80 4.37
CA ARG A 125 -13.97 7.89 5.07
C ARG A 125 -13.28 8.63 6.19
N ASP A 126 -13.36 8.10 7.40
CA ASP A 126 -12.55 8.56 8.52
C ASP A 126 -11.69 7.39 9.00
N LEU A 127 -10.41 7.39 8.61
CA LEU A 127 -9.51 6.25 8.85
C LEU A 127 -9.21 6.05 10.34
N ASP A 128 -9.46 7.06 11.18
CA ASP A 128 -9.19 7.02 12.61
C ASP A 128 -10.50 6.80 13.42
N ALA A 129 -11.65 6.66 12.75
CA ALA A 129 -12.94 6.43 13.40
C ALA A 129 -13.11 5.00 13.94
N SER A 130 -13.89 4.88 15.02
CA SER A 130 -14.26 3.60 15.62
C SER A 130 -15.27 2.83 14.76
N PRO A 131 -15.21 1.48 14.74
CA PRO A 131 -14.22 0.64 15.41
C PRO A 131 -12.83 0.78 14.76
N VAL A 132 -11.77 0.84 15.56
CA VAL A 132 -10.39 0.98 15.05
C VAL A 132 -9.74 -0.39 15.00
N VAL A 133 -9.30 -0.81 13.80
CA VAL A 133 -8.45 -1.99 13.59
C VAL A 133 -6.99 -1.54 13.48
N GLY A 134 -6.09 -2.24 14.18
CA GLY A 134 -4.66 -1.92 14.20
C GLY A 134 -4.33 -0.54 14.79
N ASN A 135 -3.12 -0.05 14.55
CA ASN A 135 -2.70 1.28 14.98
C ASN A 135 -2.85 2.30 13.82
N PRO A 136 -3.70 3.33 13.95
CA PRO A 136 -3.88 4.37 12.93
C PRO A 136 -2.59 5.11 12.52
N ALA A 137 -1.59 5.16 13.40
CA ALA A 137 -0.30 5.78 13.08
C ALA A 137 0.42 5.10 11.90
N ASN A 138 0.11 3.84 11.61
CA ASN A 138 0.78 3.04 10.57
C ASN A 138 -0.03 2.96 9.28
N THR A 139 -1.04 3.85 9.12
CA THR A 139 -1.94 3.88 7.97
C THR A 139 -1.25 4.39 6.71
N ALA A 140 -0.39 5.41 6.86
CA ALA A 140 0.19 6.11 5.72
C ALA A 140 1.60 6.64 5.99
N GLU A 141 2.46 6.52 4.98
CA GLU A 141 3.88 6.89 5.03
C GLU A 141 4.35 7.54 3.72
N TYR A 142 5.59 8.02 3.71
CA TYR A 142 6.26 8.49 2.51
C TYR A 142 7.37 7.54 2.08
N GLY A 143 7.47 7.30 0.77
CA GLY A 143 8.59 6.60 0.16
C GLY A 143 9.61 7.58 -0.39
N GLY A 144 10.76 7.73 0.28
CA GLY A 144 11.85 8.58 -0.16
C GLY A 144 12.79 7.87 -1.11
N ILE A 145 12.86 8.32 -2.37
CA ILE A 145 13.67 7.70 -3.43
C ILE A 145 14.90 8.57 -3.70
N ASP A 146 16.11 8.04 -3.50
CA ASP A 146 17.35 8.69 -3.91
C ASP A 146 17.91 8.05 -5.19
N LEU A 147 17.81 8.79 -6.29
CA LEU A 147 18.35 8.39 -7.59
C LEU A 147 19.81 8.78 -7.79
N ARG A 148 20.42 9.50 -6.84
CA ARG A 148 21.80 10.02 -6.96
C ARG A 148 22.84 9.03 -6.46
N VAL A 149 22.40 7.99 -5.75
CA VAL A 149 23.24 6.88 -5.30
C VAL A 149 23.07 5.70 -6.26
N THR A 150 24.08 4.83 -6.33
CA THR A 150 24.07 3.62 -7.18
C THR A 150 24.38 2.39 -6.32
N PRO A 151 23.45 1.41 -6.23
CA PRO A 151 22.12 1.41 -6.83
C PRO A 151 21.20 2.48 -6.20
N PRO A 152 20.15 2.94 -6.91
CA PRO A 152 19.14 3.82 -6.32
C PRO A 152 18.52 3.18 -5.07
N VAL A 153 18.19 4.00 -4.07
CA VAL A 153 17.63 3.52 -2.79
C VAL A 153 16.23 4.07 -2.56
N TRP A 154 15.42 3.25 -1.88
CA TRP A 154 14.11 3.63 -1.36
C TRP A 154 14.10 3.43 0.15
N ASN A 155 13.79 4.50 0.87
CA ASN A 155 13.56 4.48 2.32
C ASN A 155 12.11 4.82 2.65
N GLN A 156 11.56 4.20 3.68
CA GLN A 156 10.28 4.57 4.26
C GLN A 156 10.47 5.68 5.29
N TRP A 157 9.61 6.69 5.20
CA TRP A 157 9.64 7.90 6.00
C TRP A 157 8.31 8.04 6.73
N LEU A 158 8.41 8.06 8.05
CA LEU A 158 7.30 8.41 8.93
C LEU A 158 6.93 9.88 8.71
N THR A 159 5.64 10.13 8.69
CA THR A 159 5.08 11.48 8.61
C THR A 159 4.60 11.94 9.99
N SER A 160 4.85 13.20 10.32
CA SER A 160 4.53 13.80 11.61
C SER A 160 3.82 15.14 11.44
N GLN A 161 2.90 15.43 12.36
CA GLN A 161 2.19 16.72 12.44
C GLN A 161 3.08 17.86 12.97
N VAL A 162 4.20 17.51 13.61
CA VAL A 162 5.16 18.43 14.21
C VAL A 162 6.56 18.25 13.61
N ALA A 163 7.36 19.30 13.62
CA ALA A 163 8.73 19.24 13.15
C ALA A 163 9.60 18.28 14.00
N PRO A 164 10.46 17.44 13.36
CA PRO A 164 10.58 17.23 11.93
C PRO A 164 9.37 16.47 11.36
N CYS A 165 8.77 16.99 10.29
CA CYS A 165 7.57 16.40 9.65
C CYS A 165 7.84 15.05 8.97
N PHE A 166 9.10 14.74 8.68
CA PHE A 166 9.51 13.53 7.99
C PHE A 166 10.74 12.93 8.69
N THR A 167 10.64 11.67 9.08
CA THR A 167 11.75 10.93 9.70
C THR A 167 11.94 9.60 8.99
N SER A 168 13.12 9.40 8.38
CA SER A 168 13.47 8.13 7.73
C SER A 168 13.57 7.03 8.76
N GLN A 169 12.92 5.89 8.52
CA GLN A 169 12.82 4.81 9.50
C GLN A 169 13.51 3.52 9.05
N ALA A 170 13.34 3.11 7.79
CA ALA A 170 13.88 1.85 7.29
C ALA A 170 13.99 1.83 5.76
N ASP A 171 14.90 1.01 5.24
CA ASP A 171 14.88 0.62 3.82
C ASP A 171 13.56 -0.07 3.47
N PHE A 172 13.11 0.03 2.22
CA PHE A 172 11.81 -0.53 1.82
C PHE A 172 11.70 -2.05 1.99
N GLY A 173 12.78 -2.79 1.70
CA GLY A 173 12.80 -4.25 1.83
C GLY A 173 12.53 -4.72 3.27
N PRO A 174 13.31 -4.27 4.27
CA PRO A 174 13.05 -4.51 5.68
C PRO A 174 11.66 -4.08 6.15
N PHE A 175 11.14 -2.97 5.62
CA PHE A 175 9.78 -2.54 5.92
C PHE A 175 8.72 -3.56 5.46
N LEU A 176 8.82 -4.02 4.20
CA LEU A 176 7.95 -5.05 3.65
C LEU A 176 8.10 -6.37 4.42
N ALA A 177 9.33 -6.77 4.77
CA ALA A 177 9.56 -7.95 5.59
C ALA A 177 8.89 -7.83 6.97
N GLY A 178 8.91 -6.64 7.57
CA GLY A 178 8.20 -6.32 8.82
C GLY A 178 6.69 -6.50 8.70
N MET A 179 6.09 -6.05 7.58
CA MET A 179 4.68 -6.29 7.28
C MET A 179 4.38 -7.80 7.14
N VAL A 180 5.23 -8.56 6.42
CA VAL A 180 5.05 -10.00 6.20
C VAL A 180 5.03 -10.79 7.51
N VAL A 181 5.86 -10.42 8.48
CA VAL A 181 5.93 -11.12 9.79
C VAL A 181 4.92 -10.57 10.80
N GLY A 182 4.00 -9.68 10.39
CA GLY A 182 2.94 -9.15 11.25
C GLY A 182 3.43 -8.24 12.37
N ARG A 183 4.59 -7.58 12.21
CA ARG A 183 5.10 -6.65 13.24
C ARG A 183 4.23 -5.39 13.29
N LEU A 184 3.76 -5.04 14.49
CA LEU A 184 2.76 -4.00 14.70
C LEU A 184 3.13 -2.62 14.15
N GLN A 185 4.42 -2.30 14.02
CA GLN A 185 4.92 -1.02 13.54
C GLN A 185 5.09 -0.92 12.01
N TYR A 186 4.75 -1.97 11.25
CA TYR A 186 4.91 -1.99 9.79
C TYR A 186 3.56 -2.21 9.13
N GLY A 187 3.02 -1.13 8.56
CA GLY A 187 1.67 -1.12 8.01
C GLY A 187 0.59 -1.32 9.08
N ARG A 188 -0.61 -0.90 8.74
CA ARG A 188 -1.77 -1.05 9.60
C ARG A 188 -2.48 -2.35 9.28
N GLU A 189 -2.92 -3.04 10.33
CA GLU A 189 -3.81 -4.20 10.19
C GLU A 189 -5.12 -3.80 9.51
N ALA A 190 -5.63 -4.66 8.62
CA ALA A 190 -6.95 -4.53 8.03
C ALA A 190 -7.65 -5.90 8.08
N ILE A 191 -8.97 -5.90 8.07
CA ILE A 191 -9.77 -7.12 8.07
C ILE A 191 -10.50 -7.22 6.73
N ASP A 192 -10.33 -8.33 6.03
CA ASP A 192 -11.07 -8.61 4.79
C ASP A 192 -12.58 -8.66 5.07
N GLY A 193 -13.36 -7.78 4.44
CA GLY A 193 -14.78 -7.59 4.75
C GLY A 193 -15.05 -6.87 6.07
N GLY A 194 -14.04 -6.19 6.63
CA GLY A 194 -14.15 -5.41 7.86
C GLY A 194 -15.15 -4.25 7.72
N VAL A 195 -15.68 -3.81 8.87
CA VAL A 195 -16.70 -2.74 8.93
C VAL A 195 -16.11 -1.36 9.29
N ASP A 196 -14.84 -1.30 9.68
CA ASP A 196 -14.13 -0.06 9.92
C ASP A 196 -13.75 0.63 8.61
N ASP A 197 -13.60 1.96 8.65
CA ASP A 197 -13.34 2.73 7.44
C ASP A 197 -11.97 2.45 6.81
N TRP A 198 -10.98 1.99 7.58
CA TRP A 198 -9.69 1.60 7.02
C TRP A 198 -9.80 0.30 6.22
N SER A 199 -10.33 -0.77 6.81
CA SER A 199 -10.55 -2.05 6.11
C SER A 199 -11.46 -1.87 4.89
N LEU A 200 -12.57 -1.13 5.02
CA LEU A 200 -13.44 -0.81 3.89
C LEU A 200 -12.71 -0.03 2.78
N THR A 201 -11.82 0.88 3.14
CA THR A 201 -11.01 1.63 2.18
C THR A 201 -10.03 0.71 1.46
N VAL A 202 -9.33 -0.17 2.18
CA VAL A 202 -8.40 -1.14 1.58
C VAL A 202 -9.15 -2.07 0.60
N ASP A 203 -10.26 -2.65 1.03
CA ASP A 203 -11.07 -3.56 0.21
C ASP A 203 -11.62 -2.84 -1.02
N GLU A 204 -12.11 -1.61 -0.86
CA GLU A 204 -12.61 -0.82 -1.97
C GLU A 204 -11.50 -0.41 -2.93
N LEU A 205 -10.31 -0.05 -2.43
CA LEU A 205 -9.16 0.24 -3.28
C LEU A 205 -8.71 -1.00 -4.06
N LEU A 206 -8.69 -2.18 -3.46
CA LEU A 206 -8.40 -3.45 -4.15
C LEU A 206 -9.48 -3.78 -5.19
N ARG A 207 -10.76 -3.66 -4.82
CA ARG A 207 -11.89 -3.97 -5.70
C ARG A 207 -12.05 -2.99 -6.86
N VAL A 208 -11.84 -1.70 -6.63
CA VAL A 208 -12.05 -0.64 -7.64
C VAL A 208 -10.76 -0.36 -8.37
N THR A 209 -9.70 0.00 -7.65
CA THR A 209 -8.41 0.35 -8.25
C THR A 209 -7.66 -0.89 -8.67
N GLY A 210 -7.55 -1.86 -7.77
CA GLY A 210 -6.80 -3.11 -7.97
C GLY A 210 -7.34 -3.97 -9.11
N ALA A 211 -8.66 -3.99 -9.30
CA ALA A 211 -9.30 -4.74 -10.38
C ALA A 211 -9.27 -4.01 -11.74
N ASN A 212 -8.82 -2.76 -11.80
CA ASN A 212 -8.75 -2.00 -13.05
C ASN A 212 -7.39 -2.25 -13.76
N PRO A 213 -7.39 -2.79 -14.99
CA PRO A 213 -6.15 -3.09 -15.71
C PRO A 213 -5.37 -1.82 -16.11
N ILE A 214 -4.03 -1.87 -16.02
CA ILE A 214 -3.11 -0.83 -16.53
C ILE A 214 -3.24 -0.79 -18.05
N VAL A 215 -3.10 0.38 -18.69
CA VAL A 215 -2.99 0.40 -20.16
C VAL A 215 -2.03 1.42 -20.75
N GLN A 216 -1.22 0.97 -21.73
CA GLN A 216 -0.43 1.79 -22.64
C GLN A 216 -1.24 2.20 -23.87
N ARG A 217 -1.32 3.51 -24.15
CA ARG A 217 -1.45 4.04 -25.52
C ARG A 217 -0.15 4.76 -25.91
N ALA A 218 0.24 4.57 -27.17
CA ALA A 218 1.55 4.87 -27.76
C ALA A 218 2.22 6.19 -27.32
N SER A 219 3.55 6.13 -27.08
CA SER A 219 4.57 7.18 -26.77
C SER A 219 4.23 8.31 -25.78
N LYS A 220 2.97 8.45 -25.36
CA LYS A 220 2.45 9.30 -24.30
C LYS A 220 1.39 8.51 -23.56
N VAL A 221 1.68 8.17 -22.31
CA VAL A 221 0.74 7.47 -21.41
C VAL A 221 -0.44 8.40 -21.14
N LEU A 222 -1.54 8.23 -21.86
CA LEU A 222 -2.83 8.87 -21.61
C LEU A 222 -3.92 7.80 -21.49
N ARG A 223 -4.73 7.95 -20.44
CA ARG A 223 -5.70 6.98 -19.94
C ARG A 223 -6.82 6.66 -20.93
N GLY A 224 -7.22 5.41 -20.88
CA GLY A 224 -8.37 4.83 -21.56
C GLY A 224 -7.93 3.58 -22.30
N THR A 225 -8.72 2.49 -22.20
CA THR A 225 -8.64 1.23 -22.99
C THR A 225 -7.44 0.33 -22.77
N SER A 226 -7.67 -0.98 -22.48
CA SER A 226 -7.01 -2.30 -22.79
C SER A 226 -5.68 -2.88 -22.20
N HIS A 227 -5.78 -3.53 -21.03
CA HIS A 227 -4.95 -4.67 -20.53
C HIS A 227 -3.41 -4.58 -20.54
N VAL A 228 -2.83 -4.42 -19.35
CA VAL A 228 -1.71 -5.22 -18.81
C VAL A 228 -1.96 -5.37 -17.31
N VAL A 229 -2.33 -6.58 -16.88
CA VAL A 229 -2.27 -6.99 -15.48
C VAL A 229 -1.15 -8.00 -15.39
N GLY A 230 -0.11 -7.71 -14.61
CA GLY A 230 0.86 -8.73 -14.22
C GLY A 230 0.21 -9.63 -13.17
N PHE A 231 -0.49 -10.67 -13.61
CA PHE A 231 -0.83 -11.78 -12.73
C PHE A 231 0.27 -12.82 -12.88
N ILE A 232 1.04 -13.06 -11.82
CA ILE A 232 1.68 -14.36 -11.65
C ILE A 232 0.63 -15.24 -10.98
N ILE A 233 -0.18 -15.89 -11.81
CA ILE A 233 -0.92 -17.08 -11.36
C ILE A 233 0.12 -18.19 -11.23
N ASP A 234 0.10 -18.84 -10.08
CA ASP A 234 0.85 -20.05 -9.76
C ASP A 234 1.06 -20.96 -10.98
N THR A 235 2.32 -21.16 -11.35
CA THR A 235 2.72 -22.03 -12.46
C THR A 235 3.06 -23.45 -12.02
N ALA A 236 2.85 -23.81 -10.74
CA ALA A 236 3.08 -25.17 -10.28
C ALA A 236 1.76 -25.98 -10.28
N PRO A 237 1.74 -27.18 -10.89
CA PRO A 237 0.64 -28.11 -10.68
C PRO A 237 0.52 -28.46 -9.19
N HIS A 238 -0.71 -28.53 -8.68
CA HIS A 238 -1.01 -29.07 -7.36
C HIS A 238 -0.41 -30.48 -7.24
N THR A 239 0.72 -30.62 -6.55
CA THR A 239 1.12 -31.92 -5.99
C THR A 239 0.51 -32.04 -4.61
N PRO A 240 -0.53 -32.86 -4.40
CA PRO A 240 -1.00 -33.20 -3.07
C PRO A 240 0.06 -34.11 -2.44
N TRP A 241 1.00 -33.55 -1.69
CA TRP A 241 1.96 -34.34 -0.95
C TRP A 241 1.32 -34.76 0.39
N TRP A 242 1.13 -36.09 0.51
CA TRP A 242 0.83 -36.90 1.69
C TRP A 242 -0.63 -37.05 2.16
N ARG A 243 -1.33 -38.01 1.52
CA ARG A 243 -2.14 -38.99 2.28
C ARG A 243 -1.18 -39.94 2.99
N GLY A 244 -0.95 -39.74 4.28
CA GLY A 244 -0.48 -40.82 5.14
C GLY A 244 -1.65 -41.76 5.40
N GLU A 245 -1.68 -42.91 4.73
CA GLU A 245 -2.53 -44.03 5.11
C GLU A 245 -2.22 -44.43 6.56
N LEU A 246 -3.11 -44.11 7.49
CA LEU A 246 -3.25 -44.87 8.74
C LEU A 246 -3.83 -46.24 8.36
N ARG A 247 -2.95 -47.18 7.99
CA ARG A 247 -3.30 -48.59 8.01
C ARG A 247 -3.37 -49.03 9.46
N SER A 248 -4.59 -49.25 9.92
CA SER A 248 -4.90 -50.06 11.08
C SER A 248 -4.37 -51.48 10.83
N THR A 249 -3.27 -51.87 11.47
CA THR A 249 -2.97 -53.29 11.70
C THR A 249 -3.50 -53.66 13.08
N GLY A 250 -4.74 -54.12 13.11
CA GLY A 250 -5.29 -54.90 14.22
C GLY A 250 -5.67 -56.28 13.70
N GLY A 251 -5.15 -57.32 14.36
CA GLY A 251 -5.74 -58.66 14.42
C GLY A 251 -5.14 -59.72 13.51
N VAL A 252 -4.25 -60.56 14.06
CA VAL A 252 -4.63 -61.92 14.50
C VAL A 252 -4.04 -62.14 15.89
#